data_AF-A0A085N3J9-F1
#
_entry.id   AF-A0A085N3J9-F1
#
_cell.length_a   1.000
_cell.length_b   1.000
_cell.length_c   1.000
_cell.angle_alpha   90.00
_cell.angle_beta   90.00
_cell.angle_gamma   90.00
#
_symmetry.space_group_name_H-M   'P 1'
#
loop_
_entity.id
_entity.type
_entity.pdbx_description
1 polymer ?
#
loop_
_entity_poly.entity_id
_entity_poly.type
_entity_poly.pdbx_seq_one_letter_code
_entity_poly.pdbx_strand_id
1 'polypeptide(L)'
;MTTEITSGWFERHFIPEARAHCNSIGLDKDCKIVLTLDNCPAHPVTELVKKNVHSVRLPPNCTSLIQPLDNGILRSLKCNYCSMCMTRLLSASNSGMPVQEFLKGFNLRNMIYCLANAWNSVESTLRNGWYKLWPGLRGERTDQEDINDATGIMVSEKKSIRELLKFAQNLTNPSATDLASRVAEDNLEEWMEADNALATHHCTDSEIVQMIVSQNKEGNQGESCGETEKAA
;
A
#
# COMPACT_ATOMS: atom_id res chain seq x y z
N MET A 1 -13.45 2.11 -7.90
CA MET A 1 -13.50 3.42 -8.61
C MET A 1 -14.39 3.25 -9.84
N THR A 2 -15.16 4.26 -10.24
CA THR A 2 -15.97 4.23 -11.48
C THR A 2 -15.34 5.12 -12.54
N THR A 3 -15.76 4.96 -13.79
CA THR A 3 -15.33 5.81 -14.91
C THR A 3 -15.56 7.30 -14.64
N GLU A 4 -16.72 7.64 -14.06
CA GLU A 4 -17.03 9.02 -13.67
C GLU A 4 -16.03 9.57 -12.63
N ILE A 5 -15.67 8.76 -11.63
CA ILE A 5 -14.70 9.15 -10.61
C ILE A 5 -13.32 9.34 -11.23
N THR A 6 -12.87 8.43 -12.11
CA THR A 6 -11.58 8.53 -12.81
C THR A 6 -11.52 9.78 -13.68
N SER A 7 -12.55 10.05 -14.48
CA SER A 7 -12.62 11.26 -15.30
C SER A 7 -12.63 12.54 -14.45
N GLY A 8 -13.42 12.55 -13.37
CA GLY A 8 -13.46 13.66 -12.42
C GLY A 8 -12.11 13.91 -11.75
N TRP A 9 -11.39 12.86 -11.37
CA TRP A 9 -10.04 12.95 -10.82
C TRP A 9 -9.03 13.47 -11.84
N PHE A 10 -9.07 12.97 -13.08
CA PHE A 10 -8.19 13.43 -14.16
C PHE A 10 -8.29 14.95 -14.36
N GLU A 11 -9.52 15.46 -14.40
CA GLU A 11 -9.76 16.88 -14.63
C GLU A 11 -9.46 17.77 -13.43
N ARG A 12 -9.88 17.36 -12.23
CA ARG A 12 -9.82 18.21 -11.03
C ARG A 12 -8.52 18.10 -10.25
N HIS A 13 -7.80 17.00 -10.38
CA HIS A 13 -6.58 16.73 -9.59
C HIS A 13 -5.36 16.50 -10.48
N PHE A 14 -5.40 15.53 -11.39
CA PHE A 14 -4.20 15.19 -12.17
C PHE A 14 -3.70 16.36 -13.03
N ILE A 15 -4.59 17.00 -13.80
CA ILE A 15 -4.18 18.08 -14.71
C ILE A 15 -3.59 19.29 -13.97
N PRO A 16 -4.23 19.85 -12.93
CA PRO A 16 -3.64 20.97 -12.18
C PRO A 16 -2.28 20.63 -11.58
N GLU A 17 -2.15 19.47 -10.93
CA GLU A 17 -0.92 19.06 -10.27
C GLU A 17 0.21 18.78 -11.27
N ALA A 18 -0.08 18.08 -12.37
CA ALA A 18 0.92 17.79 -13.39
C ALA A 18 1.46 19.07 -14.04
N ARG A 19 0.58 20.04 -14.34
CA ARG A 19 0.99 21.35 -14.87
C ARG A 19 1.79 22.15 -13.84
N ALA A 20 1.36 22.15 -12.58
CA ALA A 20 2.08 22.81 -11.50
C ALA A 20 3.49 22.23 -11.35
N HIS A 21 3.62 20.91 -11.38
CA HIS A 21 4.91 20.24 -11.36
C HIS A 21 5.78 20.61 -12.56
N CYS A 22 5.27 20.51 -13.79
CA CYS A 22 6.01 20.90 -15.00
C CYS A 22 6.51 22.35 -14.93
N ASN A 23 5.68 23.29 -14.47
CA ASN A 23 6.08 24.67 -14.26
C ASN A 23 7.17 24.80 -13.19
N SER A 24 7.07 24.03 -12.09
CA SER A 24 8.05 24.08 -10.99
C SER A 24 9.44 23.60 -11.39
N ILE A 25 9.53 22.71 -12.38
CA ILE A 25 10.79 22.21 -12.94
C ILE A 25 11.23 22.95 -14.21
N GLY A 26 10.55 24.06 -14.55
CA GLY A 26 10.95 24.95 -15.66
C GLY A 26 10.61 24.44 -17.06
N LEU A 27 9.71 23.46 -17.20
CA LEU A 27 9.22 23.04 -18.51
C LEU A 27 8.28 24.09 -19.11
N ASP A 28 8.22 24.10 -20.44
CA ASP A 28 7.32 24.97 -21.19
C ASP A 28 5.84 24.71 -20.83
N LYS A 29 5.00 25.75 -20.86
CA LYS A 29 3.57 25.65 -20.51
C LYS A 29 2.80 24.71 -21.44
N ASP A 30 3.28 24.56 -22.68
CA ASP A 30 2.73 23.68 -23.71
C ASP A 30 3.46 22.33 -23.77
N CYS A 31 4.29 21.99 -22.77
CA CYS A 31 4.91 20.67 -22.68
C CYS A 31 3.83 19.57 -22.70
N LYS A 32 4.10 18.51 -23.47
CA LYS A 32 3.15 17.39 -23.57
C LYS A 32 3.24 16.53 -22.31
N ILE A 33 2.11 16.34 -21.64
CA ILE A 33 1.99 15.52 -20.44
C ILE A 33 1.17 14.29 -20.79
N VAL A 34 1.69 13.11 -20.45
CA VAL A 34 1.02 11.83 -20.72
C VAL A 34 0.78 11.08 -19.41
N LEU A 35 -0.48 10.73 -19.16
CA LEU A 35 -0.88 9.79 -18.12
C LEU A 35 -0.97 8.39 -18.73
N THR A 36 -0.27 7.41 -18.16
CA THR A 36 -0.44 6.01 -18.55
C THR A 36 -1.51 5.33 -17.69
N LEU A 37 -2.42 4.60 -18.33
CA LEU A 37 -3.51 3.88 -17.69
C LEU A 37 -3.41 2.39 -18.00
N ASP A 38 -3.64 1.53 -17.01
CA ASP A 38 -3.81 0.09 -17.24
C ASP A 38 -5.18 -0.20 -17.87
N ASN A 39 -5.46 -1.49 -18.06
CA ASN A 39 -6.71 -1.95 -18.65
C ASN A 39 -7.87 -2.16 -17.64
N CYS A 40 -7.81 -1.53 -16.47
CA CYS A 40 -8.88 -1.60 -15.47
C CYS A 40 -10.24 -1.19 -16.08
N PRO A 41 -11.34 -1.95 -15.84
CA PRO A 41 -12.67 -1.62 -16.35
C PRO A 41 -13.21 -0.27 -15.86
N ALA A 42 -12.70 0.23 -14.72
CA ALA A 42 -13.05 1.54 -14.22
C ALA A 42 -12.51 2.66 -15.13
N HIS A 43 -11.44 2.42 -15.89
CA HIS A 43 -10.85 3.45 -16.74
C HIS A 43 -11.68 3.68 -18.00
N PRO A 44 -11.92 4.95 -18.40
CA PRO A 44 -12.56 5.27 -19.67
C PRO A 44 -11.91 4.54 -20.85
N VAL A 45 -12.73 4.02 -21.76
CA VAL A 45 -12.26 3.37 -22.98
C VAL A 45 -11.66 4.39 -23.93
N THR A 46 -12.26 5.57 -24.00
CA THR A 46 -11.75 6.71 -24.78
C THR A 46 -10.62 7.41 -24.03
N GLU A 47 -9.60 7.84 -24.77
CA GLU A 47 -8.53 8.65 -24.21
C GLU A 47 -9.07 9.95 -23.61
N LEU A 48 -8.63 10.27 -22.41
CA LEU A 48 -8.87 11.55 -21.75
C LEU A 48 -7.88 12.57 -22.30
N VAL A 49 -8.39 13.68 -22.85
CA VAL A 49 -7.56 14.71 -23.49
C VAL A 49 -8.01 16.10 -23.03
N LYS A 50 -7.05 16.94 -22.63
CA LYS A 50 -7.29 18.35 -22.30
C LYS A 50 -6.06 19.20 -22.64
N LYS A 51 -6.09 19.82 -23.83
CA LYS A 51 -4.99 20.62 -24.40
C LYS A 51 -3.71 19.77 -24.52
N ASN A 52 -2.65 20.13 -23.79
CA ASN A 52 -1.35 19.47 -23.77
C ASN A 52 -1.28 18.21 -22.89
N VAL A 53 -2.39 17.80 -22.24
CA VAL A 53 -2.45 16.62 -21.37
C VAL A 53 -3.28 15.53 -22.00
N HIS A 54 -2.71 14.33 -22.10
CA HIS A 54 -3.32 13.15 -22.72
C HIS A 54 -3.22 11.93 -21.80
N SER A 55 -4.20 11.03 -21.86
CA SER A 55 -4.06 9.68 -21.30
C SER A 55 -3.79 8.68 -22.40
N VAL A 56 -2.89 7.72 -22.16
CA VAL A 56 -2.63 6.58 -23.04
C VAL A 56 -2.89 5.29 -22.28
N ARG A 57 -3.65 4.38 -22.89
CA ARG A 57 -3.82 3.03 -22.35
C ARG A 57 -2.65 2.15 -22.74
N LEU A 58 -2.16 1.39 -21.78
CA LEU A 58 -1.14 0.40 -22.00
C LEU A 58 -1.73 -0.81 -22.76
N PRO A 59 -0.94 -1.50 -23.61
CA PRO A 59 -1.36 -2.74 -24.23
C PRO A 59 -1.93 -3.77 -23.22
N PRO A 60 -2.98 -4.52 -23.59
CA PRO A 60 -3.53 -5.55 -22.73
C PRO A 60 -2.50 -6.62 -22.40
N ASN A 61 -2.61 -7.20 -21.21
CA ASN A 61 -1.72 -8.26 -20.69
C ASN A 61 -0.23 -7.89 -20.56
N CYS A 62 0.13 -6.61 -20.72
CA CYS A 62 1.50 -6.14 -20.57
C CYS A 62 1.74 -5.33 -19.29
N THR A 63 0.71 -5.07 -18.48
CA THR A 63 0.77 -4.15 -17.33
C THR A 63 1.93 -4.48 -16.38
N SER A 64 2.08 -5.75 -15.99
CA SER A 64 3.18 -6.19 -15.12
C SER A 64 4.59 -5.97 -15.70
N LEU A 65 4.72 -5.85 -17.02
CA LEU A 65 6.00 -5.63 -17.69
C LEU A 65 6.31 -4.16 -17.87
N ILE A 66 5.29 -3.36 -18.23
CA ILE A 66 5.50 -2.00 -18.75
C ILE A 66 4.93 -0.92 -17.83
N GLN A 67 4.03 -1.24 -16.90
CA GLN A 67 3.39 -0.25 -16.07
C GLN A 67 4.33 0.13 -14.91
N PRO A 68 4.72 1.42 -14.76
CA PRO A 68 5.73 1.79 -13.78
C PRO A 68 5.33 1.51 -12.32
N LEU A 69 4.03 1.59 -11.98
CA LEU A 69 3.59 1.31 -10.60
C LEU A 69 3.84 -0.16 -10.24
N ASP A 70 3.57 -1.07 -11.17
CA ASP A 70 3.80 -2.51 -11.05
C ASP A 70 5.28 -2.89 -11.16
N ASN A 71 6.10 -2.02 -11.75
CA ASN A 71 7.57 -2.16 -11.79
C ASN A 71 8.22 -1.62 -10.52
N GLY A 72 7.70 -2.01 -9.36
CA GLY A 72 8.38 -1.85 -8.08
C GLY A 72 7.97 -0.67 -7.21
N ILE A 73 7.35 0.37 -7.77
CA ILE A 73 6.88 1.52 -6.98
C ILE A 73 5.85 1.05 -5.95
N LEU A 74 4.87 0.24 -6.36
CA LEU A 74 3.84 -0.27 -5.47
C LEU A 74 4.41 -1.21 -4.41
N ARG A 75 5.36 -2.07 -4.79
CA ARG A 75 6.06 -2.99 -3.87
C ARG A 75 6.86 -2.22 -2.82
N SER A 76 7.63 -1.21 -3.25
CA SER A 76 8.37 -0.31 -2.36
C SER A 76 7.45 0.47 -1.41
N LEU A 77 6.32 0.98 -1.92
CA LEU A 77 5.31 1.65 -1.09
C LEU A 77 4.76 0.73 0.01
N LYS A 78 4.37 -0.50 -0.37
CA LYS A 78 3.84 -1.52 0.55
C LYS A 78 4.87 -1.89 1.61
N CYS A 79 6.11 -2.18 1.21
CA CYS A 79 7.18 -2.52 2.14
C CYS A 79 7.43 -1.41 3.16
N ASN A 80 7.51 -0.15 2.70
CA ASN A 80 7.69 1.01 3.59
C ASN A 80 6.48 1.17 4.54
N TYR A 81 5.25 1.05 4.02
CA TYR A 81 4.03 1.13 4.82
C TYR A 81 3.98 0.04 5.90
N CYS A 82 4.22 -1.22 5.53
CA CYS A 82 4.22 -2.37 6.42
C CYS A 82 5.32 -2.26 7.48
N SER A 83 6.52 -1.79 7.09
CA SER A 83 7.63 -1.54 8.01
C SER A 83 7.26 -0.48 9.04
N MET A 84 6.67 0.64 8.61
CA MET A 84 6.24 1.70 9.51
C MET A 84 5.16 1.23 10.50
N CYS A 85 4.20 0.43 10.04
CA CYS A 85 3.18 -0.16 10.91
C CYS A 85 3.82 -1.06 11.97
N MET A 86 4.76 -1.92 11.57
CA MET A 86 5.49 -2.79 12.50
C MET A 86 6.33 -1.99 13.50
N THR A 87 7.07 -0.96 13.05
CA THR A 87 7.84 -0.08 13.94
C THR A 87 6.96 0.60 14.98
N ARG A 88 5.77 1.08 14.58
CA ARG A 88 4.82 1.70 15.53
C ARG A 88 4.31 0.69 16.56
N LEU A 89 3.97 -0.52 16.13
CA LEU A 89 3.53 -1.59 17.03
C LEU A 89 4.63 -1.97 18.02
N LEU A 90 5.87 -2.18 17.55
CA LEU A 90 7.02 -2.49 18.39
C LEU A 90 7.32 -1.36 19.37
N SER A 91 7.23 -0.11 18.92
CA SER A 91 7.45 1.08 19.78
C SER A 91 6.39 1.18 20.88
N ALA A 92 5.11 0.94 20.53
CA ALA A 92 4.02 0.94 21.50
C ALA A 92 4.18 -0.19 22.52
N SER A 93 4.50 -1.40 22.05
CA SER A 93 4.78 -2.54 22.92
C SER A 93 5.96 -2.25 23.85
N ASN A 94 7.03 -1.64 23.35
CA ASN A 94 8.18 -1.23 24.17
C ASN A 94 7.82 -0.15 25.21
N SER A 95 6.78 0.64 24.98
CA SER A 95 6.25 1.59 25.99
C SER A 95 5.38 0.92 27.06
N GLY A 96 5.15 -0.39 26.98
CA GLY A 96 4.31 -1.15 27.91
C GLY A 96 2.85 -1.28 27.47
N MET A 97 2.51 -0.81 26.27
CA MET A 97 1.16 -0.91 25.72
C MET A 97 0.92 -2.34 25.20
N PRO A 98 -0.12 -3.05 25.67
CA PRO A 98 -0.50 -4.34 25.10
C PRO A 98 -0.87 -4.21 23.62
N VAL A 99 -0.51 -5.22 22.82
CA VAL A 99 -0.79 -5.24 21.37
C VAL A 99 -2.28 -5.03 21.08
N GLN A 100 -3.18 -5.63 21.86
CA GLN A 100 -4.62 -5.50 21.71
C GLN A 100 -5.11 -4.07 21.93
N GLU A 101 -4.47 -3.33 22.84
CA GLU A 101 -4.79 -1.92 23.09
C GLU A 101 -4.29 -1.04 21.95
N PHE A 102 -3.06 -1.28 21.47
CA PHE A 102 -2.53 -0.60 20.30
C PHE A 102 -3.46 -0.78 19.08
N LEU A 103 -3.88 -2.02 18.80
CA LEU A 103 -4.75 -2.32 17.65
C LEU A 103 -6.11 -1.62 17.76
N LYS A 104 -6.69 -1.51 18.97
CA LYS A 104 -7.92 -0.73 19.20
C LYS A 104 -7.73 0.76 18.92
N GLY A 105 -6.56 1.31 19.22
CA GLY A 105 -6.21 2.71 18.95
C GLY A 105 -5.75 2.99 17.51
N PHE A 106 -5.27 1.97 16.79
CA PHE A 106 -4.69 2.11 15.46
C PHE A 106 -5.76 2.19 14.37
N ASN A 107 -6.39 3.37 14.28
CA ASN A 107 -7.48 3.65 13.35
C ASN A 107 -7.02 4.10 11.94
N LEU A 108 -8.00 4.33 11.06
CA LEU A 108 -7.81 4.76 9.66
C LEU A 108 -6.94 6.03 9.52
N ARG A 109 -7.05 6.99 10.44
CA ARG A 109 -6.22 8.21 10.41
C ARG A 109 -4.74 7.86 10.54
N ASN A 110 -4.39 6.93 11.43
CA ASN A 110 -3.01 6.45 11.57
C ASN A 110 -2.53 5.75 10.29
N MET A 111 -3.39 4.94 9.69
CA MET A 111 -3.08 4.23 8.44
C MET A 111 -2.82 5.21 7.28
N ILE A 112 -3.64 6.25 7.13
CA ILE A 112 -3.44 7.29 6.11
C ILE A 112 -2.10 8.01 6.32
N TYR A 113 -1.73 8.33 7.57
CA TYR A 113 -0.42 8.92 7.84
C TYR A 113 0.74 7.97 7.56
N CYS A 114 0.61 6.68 7.86
CA CYS A 114 1.60 5.69 7.46
C CYS A 114 1.76 5.64 5.94
N LEU A 115 0.65 5.65 5.20
CA LEU A 115 0.66 5.64 3.73
C LEU A 115 1.32 6.90 3.15
N ALA A 116 0.97 8.08 3.68
CA ALA A 116 1.57 9.34 3.25
C ALA A 116 3.09 9.37 3.51
N ASN A 117 3.53 8.90 4.67
CA ASN A 117 4.95 8.83 4.99
C ASN A 117 5.69 7.79 4.14
N ALA A 118 5.08 6.63 3.90
CA ALA A 118 5.63 5.60 3.02
C ALA A 118 5.78 6.11 1.59
N TRP A 119 4.83 6.92 1.10
CA TRP A 119 4.93 7.56 -0.22
C TRP A 119 6.13 8.51 -0.33
N ASN A 120 6.46 9.24 0.74
CA ASN A 120 7.65 10.09 0.75
C ASN A 120 8.96 9.29 0.67
N SER A 121 8.94 7.99 0.98
CA SER A 121 10.10 7.10 0.91
C SER A 121 10.31 6.45 -0.46
N VAL A 122 9.37 6.58 -1.42
CA VAL A 122 9.48 5.92 -2.73
C VAL A 122 10.14 6.77 -3.83
N GLU A 123 10.59 7.99 -3.53
CA GLU A 123 11.11 8.95 -4.53
C GLU A 123 12.21 8.33 -5.43
N SER A 124 13.18 7.63 -4.84
CA SER A 124 14.24 6.93 -5.59
C SER A 124 13.71 5.81 -6.48
N THR A 125 12.62 5.15 -6.05
CA THR A 125 11.97 4.06 -6.78
C THR A 125 11.14 4.58 -7.95
N LEU A 126 10.59 5.80 -7.86
CA LEU A 126 9.81 6.42 -8.93
C LEU A 126 10.60 6.45 -10.25
N ARG A 127 11.87 6.85 -10.21
CA ARG A 127 12.74 6.87 -11.39
C ARG A 127 13.01 5.45 -11.90
N ASN A 128 13.27 4.51 -11.00
CA ASN A 128 13.62 3.14 -11.35
C ASN A 128 12.48 2.40 -12.06
N GLY A 129 11.23 2.65 -11.64
CA GLY A 129 10.04 2.05 -12.27
C GLY A 129 9.89 2.39 -13.76
N TRP A 130 10.55 3.43 -14.26
CA TRP A 130 10.57 3.79 -15.68
C TRP A 130 11.71 3.16 -16.48
N TYR A 131 12.71 2.53 -15.84
CA TYR A 131 13.90 2.05 -16.56
C TYR A 131 13.63 0.95 -17.58
N LYS A 132 12.59 0.13 -17.39
CA LYS A 132 12.18 -0.88 -18.39
C LYS A 132 11.55 -0.23 -19.62
N LEU A 133 10.83 0.87 -19.44
CA LEU A 133 10.21 1.64 -20.52
C LEU A 133 11.18 2.59 -21.21
N TRP A 134 12.16 3.12 -20.47
CA TRP A 134 13.12 4.11 -20.95
C TRP A 134 14.54 3.74 -20.49
N PRO A 135 15.21 2.80 -21.18
CA PRO A 135 16.55 2.36 -20.81
C PRO A 135 17.61 3.48 -20.82
N GLY A 136 17.38 4.54 -21.61
CA GLY A 136 18.26 5.71 -21.66
C GLY A 136 18.39 6.47 -20.33
N LEU A 137 17.50 6.25 -19.36
CA LEU A 137 17.60 6.81 -18.01
C LEU A 137 18.70 6.15 -17.17
N ARG A 138 19.24 5.00 -17.60
CA ARG A 138 20.31 4.27 -16.88
C ARG A 138 21.67 4.96 -16.94
N GLY A 139 21.91 5.83 -17.91
CA GLY A 139 23.22 6.42 -18.19
C GLY A 139 23.72 7.48 -17.20
N GLU A 140 22.93 7.85 -16.17
CA GLU A 140 23.27 8.94 -15.24
C GLU A 140 23.90 8.48 -13.90
N ARG A 141 24.16 7.18 -13.68
CA ARG A 141 24.87 6.69 -12.46
C ARG A 141 26.08 5.82 -12.80
N THR A 142 27.19 6.06 -12.10
CA THR A 142 28.47 5.32 -12.18
C THR A 142 28.61 4.19 -11.16
N ASP A 143 27.56 3.85 -10.42
CA ASP A 143 27.69 2.94 -9.27
C ASP A 143 27.14 1.56 -9.65
N GLN A 144 28.07 0.64 -9.87
CA GLN A 144 27.90 -0.69 -10.45
C GLN A 144 27.14 -1.70 -9.55
N GLU A 145 26.46 -1.27 -8.48
CA GLU A 145 25.83 -2.18 -7.49
C GLU A 145 24.30 -2.35 -7.62
N ASP A 146 23.59 -1.54 -8.41
CA ASP A 146 22.11 -1.57 -8.51
C ASP A 146 21.55 -2.22 -9.80
N ILE A 147 22.24 -3.22 -10.36
CA ILE A 147 22.13 -3.56 -11.79
C ILE A 147 20.87 -4.33 -12.21
N ASN A 148 19.96 -4.72 -11.31
CA ASN A 148 18.62 -5.13 -11.76
C ASN A 148 17.48 -4.57 -10.90
N ASP A 149 16.39 -4.19 -11.57
CA ASP A 149 15.21 -3.53 -11.00
C ASP A 149 14.62 -4.32 -9.81
N ALA A 150 14.57 -5.66 -9.94
CA ALA A 150 14.21 -6.56 -8.85
C ALA A 150 15.21 -6.51 -7.69
N THR A 151 16.52 -6.47 -7.94
CA THR A 151 17.55 -6.41 -6.89
C THR A 151 17.51 -5.11 -6.13
N GLY A 152 17.32 -3.95 -6.76
CA GLY A 152 17.27 -2.68 -6.03
C GLY A 152 16.10 -2.64 -5.03
N ILE A 153 14.93 -3.13 -5.45
CA ILE A 153 13.75 -3.23 -4.59
C ILE A 153 13.97 -4.29 -3.51
N MET A 154 14.41 -5.49 -3.87
CA MET A 154 14.71 -6.57 -2.92
C MET A 154 15.80 -6.18 -1.90
N VAL A 155 16.79 -5.37 -2.30
CA VAL A 155 17.82 -4.83 -1.41
C VAL A 155 17.21 -3.87 -0.39
N SER A 156 16.28 -3.00 -0.82
CA SER A 156 15.54 -2.09 0.07
C SER A 156 14.63 -2.84 1.04
N GLU A 157 13.95 -3.89 0.60
CA GLU A 157 13.09 -4.74 1.45
C GLU A 157 13.91 -5.49 2.49
N LYS A 158 14.98 -6.16 2.06
CA LYS A 158 15.93 -6.83 2.98
C LYS A 158 16.57 -5.85 3.95
N LYS A 159 16.80 -4.60 3.55
CA LYS A 159 17.27 -3.55 4.45
C LYS A 159 16.21 -3.25 5.53
N SER A 160 14.96 -3.05 5.12
CA SER A 160 13.84 -2.76 6.04
C SER A 160 13.62 -3.90 7.05
N ILE A 161 13.64 -5.15 6.59
CA ILE A 161 13.55 -6.34 7.45
C ILE A 161 14.69 -6.36 8.46
N ARG A 162 15.94 -6.15 8.02
CA ARG A 162 17.11 -6.08 8.92
C ARG A 162 16.99 -4.97 9.95
N GLU A 163 16.44 -3.81 9.58
CA GLU A 163 16.21 -2.69 10.50
C GLU A 163 15.14 -3.03 11.55
N LEU A 164 14.05 -3.68 11.15
CA LEU A 164 13.00 -4.16 12.06
C LEU A 164 13.52 -5.23 13.03
N LEU A 165 14.30 -6.19 12.53
CA LEU A 165 14.93 -7.21 13.38
C LEU A 165 15.84 -6.58 14.44
N LYS A 166 16.70 -5.64 14.02
CA LYS A 166 17.53 -4.87 14.95
C LYS A 166 16.69 -4.08 15.95
N PHE A 167 15.60 -3.46 15.50
CA PHE A 167 14.69 -2.72 16.39
C PHE A 167 14.09 -3.65 17.45
N ALA A 168 13.56 -4.81 17.03
CA ALA A 168 12.97 -5.81 17.91
C ALA A 168 13.98 -6.38 18.93
N GLN A 169 15.24 -6.58 18.52
CA GLN A 169 16.31 -7.05 19.41
C GLN A 169 16.71 -6.03 20.47
N ASN A 170 16.48 -4.74 20.22
CA ASN A 170 16.85 -3.65 21.12
C ASN A 170 15.67 -3.16 22.00
N LEU A 171 14.55 -3.88 22.01
CA LEU A 171 13.46 -3.57 22.93
C LEU A 171 13.90 -3.83 24.37
N THR A 172 13.62 -2.88 25.26
CA THR A 172 14.05 -2.91 26.67
C THR A 172 12.94 -3.32 27.61
N ASN A 173 11.69 -3.23 27.19
CA ASN A 173 10.54 -3.53 28.03
C ASN A 173 10.21 -5.04 28.02
N PRO A 174 10.16 -5.71 29.19
CA PRO A 174 9.84 -7.13 29.28
C PRO A 174 8.44 -7.49 28.73
N SER A 175 7.50 -6.55 28.75
CA SER A 175 6.16 -6.79 28.18
C SER A 175 6.18 -6.92 26.65
N ALA A 176 7.24 -6.45 25.99
CA ALA A 176 7.43 -6.55 24.55
C ALA A 176 8.15 -7.83 24.11
N THR A 177 8.61 -8.67 25.05
CA THR A 177 9.45 -9.83 24.74
C THR A 177 8.69 -10.90 23.94
N ASP A 178 7.40 -11.14 24.20
CA ASP A 178 6.59 -12.06 23.39
C ASP A 178 6.51 -11.57 21.94
N LEU A 179 6.18 -10.29 21.73
CA LEU A 179 6.12 -9.72 20.38
C LEU A 179 7.50 -9.76 19.71
N ALA A 180 8.57 -9.35 20.39
CA ALA A 180 9.92 -9.37 19.86
C ALA A 180 10.36 -10.78 19.44
N SER A 181 10.00 -11.80 20.21
CA SER A 181 10.31 -13.20 19.88
C SER A 181 9.60 -13.71 18.62
N ARG A 182 8.47 -13.10 18.26
CA ARG A 182 7.72 -13.39 17.03
C ARG A 182 8.20 -12.57 15.83
N VAL A 183 9.02 -11.54 16.04
CA VAL A 183 9.66 -10.80 14.95
C VAL A 183 10.88 -11.58 14.48
N ALA A 184 10.62 -12.55 13.60
CA ALA A 184 11.62 -13.32 12.87
C ALA A 184 11.61 -12.92 11.38
N GLU A 185 12.69 -13.23 10.67
CA GLU A 185 12.87 -12.82 9.26
C GLU A 185 11.76 -13.36 8.36
N ASP A 186 11.43 -14.63 8.51
CA ASP A 186 10.33 -15.32 7.81
C ASP A 186 8.96 -14.68 8.10
N ASN A 187 8.66 -14.38 9.36
CA ASN A 187 7.42 -13.72 9.73
C ASN A 187 7.32 -12.30 9.16
N LEU A 188 8.44 -11.58 9.06
CA LEU A 188 8.48 -10.25 8.46
C LEU A 188 8.34 -10.32 6.94
N GLU A 189 8.97 -11.30 6.28
CA GLU A 189 8.78 -11.55 4.84
C GLU A 189 7.31 -11.85 4.53
N GLU A 190 6.67 -12.74 5.31
CA GLU A 190 5.25 -13.03 5.18
C GLU A 190 4.39 -11.77 5.41
N TRP A 191 4.71 -10.96 6.42
CA TRP A 191 4.02 -9.69 6.69
C TRP A 191 4.11 -8.70 5.53
N MET A 192 5.27 -8.60 4.85
CA MET A 192 5.44 -7.71 3.70
C MET A 192 4.66 -8.19 2.47
N GLU A 193 4.41 -9.49 2.37
CA GLU A 193 3.75 -10.14 1.23
C GLU A 193 2.29 -10.56 1.56
N ALA A 194 1.75 -10.11 2.69
CA ALA A 194 0.45 -10.54 3.20
C ALA A 194 -0.72 -10.29 2.23
N ASP A 195 -0.57 -9.32 1.34
CA ASP A 195 -1.56 -8.98 0.31
C ASP A 195 -1.51 -9.90 -0.91
N ASN A 196 -0.39 -10.57 -1.17
CA ASN A 196 -0.30 -11.60 -2.21
C ASN A 196 -1.03 -12.90 -1.81
N ALA A 197 -1.23 -13.13 -0.51
CA ALA A 197 -1.99 -14.26 0.01
C ALA A 197 -3.51 -13.99 0.09
N LEU A 198 -3.94 -12.74 -0.01
CA LEU A 198 -5.36 -12.39 -0.03
C LEU A 198 -5.94 -12.76 -1.40
N ALA A 199 -6.59 -13.94 -1.47
CA ALA A 199 -7.58 -14.18 -2.50
C ALA A 199 -8.58 -13.01 -2.43
N THR A 200 -8.61 -12.19 -3.48
CA THR A 200 -9.57 -11.09 -3.61
C THR A 200 -10.95 -11.70 -3.83
N HIS A 201 -11.57 -12.21 -2.77
CA HIS A 201 -12.96 -12.57 -2.77
C HIS A 201 -13.76 -11.28 -2.91
N HIS A 202 -14.22 -11.02 -4.13
CA HIS A 202 -15.26 -10.05 -4.39
C HIS A 202 -16.52 -10.53 -3.68
N CYS A 203 -16.71 -10.10 -2.43
CA CYS A 203 -17.98 -10.24 -1.76
C CYS A 203 -18.95 -9.23 -2.37
N THR A 204 -20.04 -9.72 -2.92
CA THR A 204 -21.19 -8.92 -3.32
C THR A 204 -21.84 -8.27 -2.09
N ASP A 205 -22.57 -7.17 -2.28
CA ASP A 205 -23.32 -6.53 -1.20
C ASP A 205 -24.26 -7.52 -0.48
N SER A 206 -24.79 -8.50 -1.21
CA SER A 206 -25.62 -9.58 -0.65
C SER A 206 -24.83 -10.51 0.27
N GLU A 207 -23.60 -10.86 -0.10
CA GLU A 207 -22.72 -11.70 0.74
C GLU A 207 -22.27 -10.93 1.99
N ILE A 208 -21.96 -9.64 1.86
CA ILE A 208 -21.62 -8.78 3.00
C ILE A 208 -22.80 -8.71 3.99
N VAL A 209 -24.01 -8.50 3.49
CA VAL A 209 -25.23 -8.48 4.32
C VAL A 209 -25.45 -9.84 4.99
N GLN A 210 -25.26 -10.94 4.28
CA GLN A 210 -25.39 -12.29 4.86
C GLN A 210 -24.35 -12.58 5.95
N MET A 211 -23.11 -12.13 5.78
CA MET A 211 -22.06 -12.30 6.80
C MET A 211 -22.44 -11.57 8.10
N ILE A 212 -22.96 -10.35 8.00
CA ILE A 212 -23.40 -9.56 9.17
C ILE A 212 -24.62 -10.22 9.84
N VAL A 213 -25.60 -10.66 9.07
CA VAL A 213 -26.81 -11.30 9.60
C VAL A 213 -26.48 -12.64 10.28
N SER A 214 -25.49 -13.36 9.78
CA SER A 214 -25.07 -14.66 10.35
C SER A 214 -24.33 -14.48 11.67
N GLN A 215 -23.44 -13.49 11.78
CA GLN A 215 -22.76 -13.17 13.05
C GLN A 215 -23.72 -12.73 14.16
N ASN A 216 -24.78 -11.99 13.81
CA ASN A 216 -25.81 -11.59 14.78
C ASN A 216 -26.72 -12.75 15.23
N LYS A 217 -26.84 -13.84 14.46
CA LYS A 217 -27.61 -15.01 14.86
C LYS A 217 -26.85 -15.90 15.84
N GLU A 218 -25.53 -15.99 15.70
CA GLU A 218 -24.68 -16.77 16.61
C GLU A 218 -24.55 -16.10 17.99
N GLY A 219 -24.58 -14.76 18.05
CA GLY A 219 -24.58 -14.01 19.32
C GLY A 219 -25.87 -14.11 20.13
N ASN A 220 -27.00 -14.52 19.53
CA ASN A 220 -28.33 -14.45 20.15
C ASN A 220 -28.89 -15.80 20.63
N GLN A 221 -28.10 -16.87 20.57
CA GLN A 221 -28.48 -18.20 21.10
C GLN A 221 -27.98 -18.46 22.53
N GLY A 222 -27.31 -17.49 23.16
CA GLY A 222 -26.75 -17.62 24.52
C GLY A 222 -27.64 -17.16 25.67
N GLU A 223 -28.74 -16.43 25.43
CA GLU A 223 -29.61 -15.91 26.49
C GLU A 223 -30.99 -16.60 26.49
N SER A 224 -31.05 -17.77 27.10
CA SER A 224 -32.29 -18.33 27.63
C SER A 224 -32.00 -18.94 28.99
N CYS A 225 -31.79 -18.08 29.99
CA CYS A 225 -31.81 -18.49 31.39
C CYS A 225 -33.28 -18.61 31.81
N GLY A 226 -33.78 -19.84 31.93
CA GLY A 226 -35.11 -20.11 32.46
C GLY A 226 -35.15 -19.81 33.96
N GLU A 227 -35.89 -18.77 34.34
CA GLU A 227 -36.21 -18.48 35.73
C GLU A 227 -37.08 -19.61 36.31
N THR A 228 -36.55 -20.25 37.33
CA THR A 228 -37.29 -21.11 38.25
C THR A 228 -38.18 -20.24 39.14
N GLU A 229 -39.49 -20.42 39.08
CA GLU A 229 -40.40 -19.89 40.10
C GLU A 229 -40.96 -21.04 40.94
N LYS A 230 -40.64 -21.00 42.25
CA LYS A 230 -41.16 -21.89 43.29
C LYS A 230 -42.20 -21.12 44.12
N ALA A 231 -43.35 -21.78 44.29
CA ALA A 231 -44.24 -21.80 45.46
C ALA A 231 -45.04 -20.53 45.85
N ALA A 232 -46.36 -20.61 45.67
CA ALA A 232 -47.32 -20.91 46.76
C ALA A 232 -48.62 -21.48 46.18
#